data_AF-A0A2S7TYR7-F1
#
_entry.id   AF-A0A2S7TYR7-F1
#
_cell.length_a   1.000
_cell.length_b   1.000
_cell.length_c   1.000
_cell.angle_alpha   90.00
_cell.angle_beta   90.00
_cell.angle_gamma   90.00
#
_symmetry.space_group_name_H-M   'P 1'
#
loop_
_entity.id
_entity.type
_entity.pdbx_description
1 polymer ?
#
loop_
_entity_poly.entity_id
_entity_poly.type
_entity_poly.pdbx_seq_one_letter_code
_entity_poly.pdbx_strand_id
1 'polypeptide(L)'
;MLSIHHRKSQFLAAIFSLVNRYIAVLMAALIAFVFCAPIVAGGEVVEEITDKKGRSLTVVILEVKEKEIRVRRANDSRKFSIPLAKLSDFSREKLKDFNKIDSKNTELGSDNTEEKPSVEVVISNEVLKYFRNQMEYIKESLPSLEDPNSVFTCRQLMQLITLEQDLIAVVSPENPSILIDWPEEITSSRVKRAVGEMRQSIRDAERQRVLKKAGFEIKERDRSSTRQENVVKLRELYESSIKPLGKEINKCNEGIAQEKKWKGVSKQDLITSLEEKGEALEEAITAIHQAFYGFQPGKWMEQEPGWPVDHSAEILRKEISALRKVIHKKLIEAADHSGEMDYRTAEIDGISVYSANFGVILDISGSMTSHIDRLKKDIKKKFQSPVYREVVGCSLKAPALEYGAVAKLKPGTLSCVEEMLLVYKVDTIYWFCDLNDHREEAALYRLAELLRLTGAKFYVRSVGQRPDRDLKAIITDF
;
A
#
# COMPACT_ATOMS: atom_id res chain seq x y z
N MET A 1 -46.94 46.79 -37.34
CA MET A 1 -46.27 45.59 -36.78
C MET A 1 -44.76 45.48 -37.04
N LEU A 2 -44.18 46.14 -38.06
CA LEU A 2 -42.73 46.06 -38.39
C LEU A 2 -41.78 46.79 -37.40
N SER A 3 -42.26 47.73 -36.58
CA SER A 3 -41.43 48.54 -35.65
C SER A 3 -40.98 47.76 -34.38
N ILE A 4 -41.74 46.76 -33.96
CA ILE A 4 -41.49 46.05 -32.69
C ILE A 4 -40.39 44.99 -32.84
N HIS A 5 -40.29 44.33 -34.01
CA HIS A 5 -39.23 43.35 -34.27
C HIS A 5 -37.85 44.00 -34.43
N HIS A 6 -37.77 45.19 -35.02
CA HIS A 6 -36.50 45.89 -35.17
C HIS A 6 -35.93 46.35 -33.82
N ARG A 7 -36.80 46.83 -32.90
CA ARG A 7 -36.38 47.21 -31.53
C ARG A 7 -35.95 46.01 -30.69
N LYS A 8 -36.59 44.84 -30.83
CA LYS A 8 -36.17 43.60 -30.13
C LYS A 8 -34.81 43.09 -30.62
N SER A 9 -34.54 43.17 -31.92
CA SER A 9 -33.24 42.78 -32.50
C SER A 9 -32.10 43.68 -32.02
N GLN A 10 -32.31 45.01 -31.98
CA GLN A 10 -31.32 45.96 -31.46
C GLN A 10 -31.07 45.77 -29.95
N PHE A 11 -32.10 45.44 -29.18
CA PHE A 11 -31.97 45.16 -27.75
C PHE A 11 -31.16 43.88 -27.48
N LEU A 12 -31.39 42.81 -28.24
CA LEU A 12 -30.63 41.57 -28.13
C LEU A 12 -29.16 41.75 -28.54
N ALA A 13 -28.88 42.56 -29.58
CA ALA A 13 -27.52 42.88 -29.99
C ALA A 13 -26.76 43.69 -28.91
N ALA A 14 -27.45 44.62 -28.24
CA ALA A 14 -26.88 45.38 -27.12
C ALA A 14 -26.55 44.50 -25.92
N ILE A 15 -27.43 43.53 -25.58
CA ILE A 15 -27.16 42.55 -24.51
C ILE A 15 -25.96 41.66 -24.88
N PHE A 16 -25.89 41.17 -26.11
CA PHE A 16 -24.77 40.33 -26.55
C PHE A 16 -23.43 41.08 -26.49
N SER A 17 -23.41 42.35 -26.90
CA SER A 17 -22.23 43.22 -26.77
C SER A 17 -21.84 43.44 -25.29
N LEU A 18 -22.81 43.61 -24.40
CA LEU A 18 -22.55 43.81 -22.97
C LEU A 18 -21.97 42.54 -22.33
N VAL A 19 -22.54 41.37 -22.65
CA VAL A 19 -22.07 40.06 -22.16
C VAL A 19 -20.66 39.77 -22.67
N ASN A 20 -20.36 40.02 -23.95
CA ASN A 20 -19.01 39.83 -24.48
C ASN A 20 -17.96 40.75 -23.85
N ARG A 21 -18.31 41.99 -23.51
CA ARG A 21 -17.40 42.87 -22.77
C ARG A 21 -17.18 42.37 -21.33
N TYR A 22 -18.24 41.85 -20.69
CA TYR A 22 -18.12 41.28 -19.35
C TYR A 22 -17.23 40.04 -19.35
N ILE A 23 -17.38 39.15 -20.34
CA ILE A 23 -16.52 37.98 -20.53
C ILE A 23 -15.08 38.41 -20.81
N ALA A 24 -14.84 39.42 -21.64
CA ALA A 24 -13.50 39.92 -21.91
C ALA A 24 -12.82 40.50 -20.66
N VAL A 25 -13.56 41.23 -19.82
CA VAL A 25 -13.08 41.75 -18.53
C VAL A 25 -12.82 40.60 -17.54
N LEU A 26 -13.70 39.60 -17.50
CA LEU A 26 -13.52 38.41 -16.65
C LEU A 26 -12.30 37.59 -17.08
N MET A 27 -12.08 37.43 -18.39
CA MET A 27 -10.92 36.74 -18.94
C MET A 27 -9.63 37.54 -18.73
N ALA A 28 -9.65 38.87 -18.86
CA ALA A 28 -8.51 39.72 -18.54
C ALA A 28 -8.18 39.68 -17.03
N ALA A 29 -9.20 39.64 -16.17
CA ALA A 29 -9.02 39.46 -14.73
C ALA A 29 -8.49 38.07 -14.38
N LEU A 30 -8.95 37.01 -15.07
CA LEU A 30 -8.43 35.64 -14.92
C LEU A 30 -6.98 35.52 -15.38
N ILE A 31 -6.62 36.16 -16.50
CA ILE A 31 -5.24 36.21 -17.00
C ILE A 31 -4.35 37.00 -16.02
N ALA A 32 -4.83 38.12 -15.48
CA ALA A 32 -4.10 38.87 -14.44
C ALA A 32 -3.95 38.07 -13.13
N PHE A 33 -4.95 37.25 -12.76
CA PHE A 33 -4.90 36.39 -11.57
C PHE A 33 -3.95 35.20 -11.77
N VAL A 34 -3.85 34.66 -12.99
CA VAL A 34 -2.94 33.56 -13.34
C VAL A 34 -1.48 34.03 -13.49
N PHE A 35 -1.24 35.30 -13.87
CA PHE A 35 0.13 35.83 -14.04
C PHE A 35 0.69 36.60 -12.84
N CYS A 36 -0.12 36.93 -11.82
CA CYS A 36 0.36 37.62 -10.61
C CYS A 36 0.33 36.77 -9.32
N ALA A 37 -0.07 35.50 -9.39
CA ALA A 37 -0.01 34.61 -8.23
C ALA A 37 1.42 34.03 -8.07
N PRO A 38 2.04 34.14 -6.88
CA PRO A 38 3.32 33.47 -6.63
C PRO A 38 3.15 31.95 -6.82
N ILE A 39 4.05 31.36 -7.60
CA ILE A 39 4.08 29.91 -7.86
C ILE A 39 4.52 29.23 -6.58
N VAL A 40 3.56 28.70 -5.82
CA VAL A 40 3.84 27.90 -4.62
C VAL A 40 4.20 26.48 -5.06
N ALA A 41 5.50 26.21 -5.12
CA ALA A 41 6.05 24.87 -5.20
C ALA A 41 6.73 24.55 -3.87
N GLY A 42 6.05 23.79 -2.99
CA GLY A 42 6.65 23.24 -1.77
C GLY A 42 6.92 24.25 -0.65
N GLY A 43 5.97 25.14 -0.34
CA GLY A 43 6.04 26.02 0.85
C GLY A 43 7.08 27.15 0.76
N GLU A 44 7.89 27.20 -0.29
CA GLU A 44 8.85 28.27 -0.51
C GLU A 44 8.33 29.24 -1.59
N VAL A 45 8.32 30.55 -1.29
CA VAL A 45 7.90 31.60 -2.22
C VAL A 45 8.94 31.71 -3.32
N VAL A 46 8.59 31.24 -4.52
CA VAL A 46 9.43 31.35 -5.72
C VAL A 46 9.22 32.73 -6.35
N GLU A 47 10.31 33.48 -6.48
CA GLU A 47 10.32 34.84 -6.98
C GLU A 47 11.11 34.95 -8.29
N GLU A 48 10.62 35.78 -9.21
CA GLU A 48 11.37 36.16 -10.41
C GLU A 48 12.12 37.46 -10.14
N ILE A 49 13.45 37.39 -10.20
CA ILE A 49 14.33 38.54 -9.97
C ILE A 49 14.98 38.93 -11.29
N THR A 50 14.87 40.21 -11.64
CA THR A 50 15.40 40.75 -12.89
C THR A 50 16.60 41.67 -12.62
N ASP A 51 17.68 41.48 -13.37
CA ASP A 51 18.86 42.36 -13.31
C ASP A 51 18.65 43.68 -14.08
N LYS A 52 19.55 44.65 -13.91
CA LYS A 52 19.50 45.95 -14.62
C LYS A 52 19.56 45.84 -16.15
N LYS A 53 19.95 44.67 -16.69
CA LYS A 53 20.02 44.40 -18.13
C LYS A 53 18.79 43.66 -18.64
N GLY A 54 17.74 43.50 -17.82
CA GLY A 54 16.50 42.84 -18.19
C GLY A 54 16.58 41.30 -18.18
N ARG A 55 17.64 40.71 -17.62
CA ARG A 55 17.75 39.25 -17.50
C ARG A 55 17.05 38.79 -16.23
N SER A 56 16.04 37.94 -16.40
CA SER A 56 15.29 37.34 -15.30
C SER A 56 15.88 36.02 -14.83
N LEU A 57 15.74 35.76 -13.54
CA LEU A 57 16.08 34.49 -12.93
C LEU A 57 15.04 34.11 -11.88
N THR A 58 14.53 32.90 -11.98
CA THR A 58 13.59 32.33 -11.01
C THR A 58 14.36 31.75 -9.82
N VAL A 59 14.11 32.29 -8.64
CA VAL A 59 14.84 31.97 -7.42
C VAL A 59 13.94 31.94 -6.20
N VAL A 60 14.35 31.20 -5.18
CA VAL A 60 13.81 31.33 -3.83
C VAL A 60 14.73 32.27 -3.06
N ILE A 61 14.16 33.30 -2.43
CA ILE A 61 14.91 34.22 -1.57
C ILE A 61 15.10 33.55 -0.22
N LEU A 62 16.37 33.38 0.18
CA LEU A 62 16.73 32.79 1.48
C LEU A 62 16.96 33.86 2.54
N GLU A 63 17.55 34.99 2.16
CA GLU A 63 17.93 36.06 3.08
C GLU A 63 18.13 37.38 2.29
N VAL A 64 17.66 38.50 2.81
CA VAL A 64 17.90 39.84 2.24
C VAL A 64 18.83 40.62 3.17
N LYS A 65 20.06 40.89 2.72
CA LYS A 65 21.04 41.71 3.44
C LYS A 65 21.11 43.12 2.86
N GLU A 66 21.75 44.02 3.58
CA GLU A 66 21.86 45.45 3.23
C GLU A 66 22.45 45.69 1.82
N LYS A 67 23.33 44.81 1.32
CA LYS A 67 24.03 44.96 0.03
C LYS A 67 23.80 43.82 -0.96
N GLU A 68 23.22 42.71 -0.52
CA GLU A 68 23.04 41.50 -1.34
C GLU A 68 21.85 40.67 -0.88
N ILE A 69 21.36 39.82 -1.78
CA ILE A 69 20.39 38.78 -1.45
C ILE A 69 21.04 37.41 -1.57
N ARG A 70 20.76 36.50 -0.64
CA ARG A 70 21.07 35.09 -0.80
C ARG A 70 19.87 34.38 -1.38
N VAL A 71 20.11 33.64 -2.44
CA VAL A 71 19.05 33.01 -3.21
C VAL A 71 19.40 31.57 -3.54
N ARG A 72 18.37 30.75 -3.74
CA ARG A 72 18.48 29.40 -4.29
C ARG A 72 17.84 29.39 -5.68
N ARG A 73 18.55 28.90 -6.69
CA ARG A 73 17.97 28.78 -8.03
C ARG A 73 16.88 27.72 -8.03
N ALA A 74 15.70 28.03 -8.57
CA ALA A 74 14.56 27.11 -8.54
C ALA A 74 14.82 25.80 -9.32
N ASN A 75 15.62 25.85 -10.39
CA ASN A 75 15.80 24.70 -11.29
C ASN A 75 16.83 23.66 -10.82
N ASP A 76 17.92 24.08 -10.17
CA ASP A 76 19.05 23.19 -9.80
C ASP A 76 19.41 23.27 -8.31
N SER A 77 18.66 24.04 -7.52
CA SER A 77 18.86 24.24 -6.09
C SER A 77 20.23 24.82 -5.70
N ARG A 78 21.01 25.38 -6.64
CA ARG A 78 22.28 26.04 -6.31
C ARG A 78 22.04 27.32 -5.52
N LYS A 79 22.76 27.47 -4.40
CA LYS A 79 22.77 28.67 -3.55
C LYS A 79 23.85 29.64 -4.01
N PHE A 80 23.53 30.93 -4.10
CA PHE A 80 24.47 31.98 -4.48
C PHE A 80 23.95 33.36 -4.01
N SER A 81 24.85 34.34 -3.94
CA SER A 81 24.49 35.72 -3.59
C SER A 81 24.37 36.60 -4.83
N ILE A 82 23.38 37.49 -4.84
CA ILE A 82 23.22 38.54 -5.87
C ILE A 82 23.34 39.91 -5.20
N PRO A 83 24.31 40.76 -5.60
CA PRO A 83 24.39 42.14 -5.12
C PRO A 83 23.14 42.94 -5.52
N LEU A 84 22.52 43.65 -4.56
CA LEU A 84 21.32 44.47 -4.79
C LEU A 84 21.55 45.53 -5.89
N ALA A 85 22.78 46.05 -5.98
CA ALA A 85 23.18 47.03 -7.00
C ALA A 85 23.06 46.51 -8.45
N LYS A 86 23.02 45.18 -8.65
CA LYS A 86 22.85 44.53 -9.96
C LYS A 86 21.39 44.29 -10.32
N LEU A 87 20.45 44.47 -9.39
CA LEU A 87 19.02 44.25 -9.59
C LEU A 87 18.33 45.48 -10.16
N SER A 88 17.26 45.23 -10.92
CA SER A 88 16.33 46.27 -11.37
C SER A 88 15.70 47.02 -10.19
N ASP A 89 15.23 48.26 -10.41
CA ASP A 89 14.55 49.03 -9.36
C ASP A 89 13.25 48.33 -8.92
N PHE A 90 12.51 47.72 -9.86
CA PHE A 90 11.31 46.92 -9.60
C PHE A 90 11.58 45.74 -8.66
N SER A 91 12.62 44.93 -8.94
CA SER A 91 12.98 43.82 -8.06
C SER A 91 13.50 44.29 -6.70
N ARG A 92 14.19 45.44 -6.62
CA ARG A 92 14.61 46.03 -5.34
C ARG A 92 13.44 46.52 -4.50
N GLU A 93 12.40 47.05 -5.13
CA GLU A 93 11.19 47.50 -4.44
C GLU A 93 10.41 46.32 -3.85
N LYS A 94 10.24 45.24 -4.62
CA LYS A 94 9.60 43.99 -4.18
C LYS A 94 10.29 43.35 -2.96
N LEU A 95 11.61 43.52 -2.83
CA LEU A 95 12.41 42.99 -1.72
C LEU A 95 12.29 43.81 -0.43
N LYS A 96 11.76 45.04 -0.46
CA LYS A 96 11.61 45.87 0.76
C LYS A 96 10.50 45.36 1.67
N ASP A 97 9.50 44.67 1.12
CA ASP A 97 8.37 44.12 1.88
C ASP A 97 8.71 42.79 2.57
N PHE A 98 9.79 42.12 2.16
CA PHE A 98 10.24 40.85 2.73
C PHE A 98 10.64 40.99 4.21
N ASN A 99 11.28 42.09 4.61
CA ASN A 99 11.72 42.31 6.00
C ASN A 99 10.59 42.70 6.97
N LYS A 100 9.36 42.98 6.48
CA LYS A 100 8.20 43.28 7.35
C LYS A 100 7.44 42.04 7.80
N ILE A 101 7.65 40.90 7.14
CA ILE A 101 6.96 39.63 7.45
C ILE A 101 7.63 38.93 8.65
N ASP A 102 8.95 39.08 8.82
CA ASP A 102 9.70 38.47 9.93
C ASP A 102 9.54 39.21 11.28
N SER A 103 9.24 40.52 11.29
CA SER A 103 9.19 41.31 12.53
C SER A 103 7.97 41.04 13.43
N LYS A 104 6.99 40.21 13.01
CA LYS A 104 5.86 39.79 13.86
C LYS A 104 6.11 38.47 14.62
N ASN A 105 7.22 37.78 14.35
CA ASN A 105 7.58 36.51 15.00
C ASN A 105 8.69 36.64 16.06
N THR A 106 9.13 37.87 16.36
CA THR A 106 10.25 38.16 17.28
C THR A 106 9.80 38.78 18.61
N GLU A 107 8.85 38.16 19.30
CA GLU A 107 8.70 38.32 20.76
C GLU A 107 8.21 37.01 21.38
N LEU A 108 9.04 35.96 21.36
CA LEU A 108 9.06 34.91 22.37
C LEU A 108 10.45 34.26 22.33
N GLY A 109 11.08 34.28 23.50
CA GLY A 109 12.52 34.18 23.69
C GLY A 109 13.15 32.85 23.31
N SER A 110 14.46 32.98 23.12
CA SER A 110 15.47 31.95 23.04
C SER A 110 15.29 30.81 24.05
N ASP A 111 15.17 29.59 23.55
CA ASP A 111 15.92 28.47 24.09
C ASP A 111 16.26 27.48 22.96
N ASN A 112 17.52 27.07 22.94
CA ASN A 112 18.09 26.18 21.95
C ASN A 112 17.62 24.75 22.18
N THR A 113 16.67 24.31 21.36
CA THR A 113 16.52 22.89 20.99
C THR A 113 16.23 22.85 19.50
N GLU A 114 17.10 22.20 18.73
CA GLU A 114 16.84 21.87 17.32
C GLU A 114 15.60 20.97 17.24
N GLU A 115 14.41 21.58 17.18
CA GLU A 115 13.25 20.90 16.63
C GLU A 115 13.41 20.88 15.11
N LYS A 116 13.70 19.68 14.59
CA LYS A 116 13.46 19.36 13.18
C LYS A 116 12.04 19.79 12.83
N PRO A 117 11.81 20.61 11.80
CA PRO A 117 10.46 20.94 11.39
C PRO A 117 9.78 19.62 10.98
N SER A 118 8.71 19.29 11.70
CA SER A 118 7.78 18.23 11.35
C SER A 118 7.35 18.46 9.90
N VAL A 119 7.65 17.48 9.04
CA VAL A 119 7.19 17.47 7.65
C VAL A 119 5.68 17.20 7.69
N GLU A 120 4.89 18.23 7.94
CA GLU A 120 3.44 18.19 7.80
C GLU A 120 3.16 18.09 6.30
N VAL A 121 3.03 16.86 5.79
CA VAL A 121 2.55 16.67 4.42
C VAL A 121 1.08 16.99 4.40
N VAL A 122 0.81 18.23 4.02
CA VAL A 122 -0.52 18.77 3.76
C VAL A 122 -1.13 17.97 2.61
N ILE A 123 -1.88 16.93 2.94
CA ILE A 123 -2.79 16.26 2.02
C ILE A 123 -3.95 17.21 1.78
N SER A 124 -4.37 17.35 0.51
CA SER A 124 -5.50 18.22 0.22
C SER A 124 -6.79 17.67 0.83
N ASN A 125 -7.66 18.57 1.31
CA ASN A 125 -8.95 18.18 1.88
C ASN A 125 -9.81 17.39 0.89
N GLU A 126 -9.59 17.58 -0.42
CA GLU A 126 -10.25 16.86 -1.50
C GLU A 126 -9.85 15.37 -1.54
N VAL A 127 -8.58 15.05 -1.29
CA VAL A 127 -8.11 13.66 -1.18
C VAL A 127 -8.79 12.97 0.00
N LEU A 128 -8.80 13.60 1.19
CA LEU A 128 -9.49 13.04 2.36
C LEU A 128 -10.99 12.88 2.14
N LYS A 129 -11.61 13.82 1.41
CA LYS A 129 -13.03 13.74 1.00
C LYS A 129 -13.29 12.53 0.10
N TYR A 130 -12.40 12.22 -0.84
CA TYR A 130 -12.49 11.01 -1.65
C TYR A 130 -12.53 9.74 -0.77
N PHE A 131 -11.60 9.60 0.17
CA PHE A 131 -11.56 8.44 1.07
C PHE A 131 -12.81 8.32 1.93
N ARG A 132 -13.31 9.45 2.47
CA ARG A 132 -14.55 9.46 3.25
C ARG A 132 -15.74 9.02 2.40
N ASN A 133 -15.86 9.50 1.16
CA ASN A 133 -16.94 9.09 0.25
C ASN A 133 -16.89 7.59 -0.07
N GLN A 134 -15.68 7.02 -0.27
CA GLN A 134 -15.54 5.57 -0.49
C GLN A 134 -15.91 4.77 0.75
N MET A 135 -15.54 5.23 1.95
CA MET A 135 -15.92 4.59 3.20
C MET A 135 -17.44 4.59 3.38
N GLU A 136 -18.11 5.72 3.14
CA GLU A 136 -19.58 5.81 3.23
C GLU A 136 -20.27 4.92 2.19
N TYR A 137 -19.77 4.89 0.95
CA TYR A 137 -20.29 3.96 -0.06
C TYR A 137 -20.19 2.49 0.40
N ILE A 138 -19.06 2.08 0.99
CA ILE A 138 -18.91 0.72 1.52
C ILE A 138 -19.92 0.49 2.66
N LYS A 139 -20.09 1.46 3.57
CA LYS A 139 -21.07 1.37 4.67
C LYS A 139 -22.50 1.21 4.17
N GLU A 140 -22.92 2.03 3.22
CA GLU A 140 -24.26 1.97 2.61
C GLU A 140 -24.47 0.67 1.84
N SER A 141 -23.39 0.15 1.24
CA SER A 141 -23.45 -1.12 0.53
C SER A 141 -23.50 -2.32 1.45
N LEU A 142 -23.20 -2.22 2.76
CA LEU A 142 -23.25 -3.38 3.66
C LEU A 142 -24.65 -3.99 3.57
N PRO A 143 -24.78 -5.31 3.30
CA PRO A 143 -26.08 -5.94 3.45
C PRO A 143 -26.48 -5.75 4.91
N SER A 144 -27.79 -5.84 5.23
CA SER A 144 -28.13 -6.12 6.62
C SER A 144 -27.27 -7.32 7.01
N LEU A 145 -26.50 -7.20 8.10
CA LEU A 145 -25.42 -8.12 8.47
C LEU A 145 -25.95 -9.50 8.90
N GLU A 146 -27.03 -9.96 8.27
CA GLU A 146 -27.81 -11.17 8.50
C GLU A 146 -27.10 -12.42 7.96
N ASP A 147 -26.37 -12.32 6.83
CA ASP A 147 -25.51 -13.39 6.31
C ASP A 147 -24.02 -13.00 6.32
N PRO A 148 -23.32 -13.23 7.44
CA PRO A 148 -21.88 -13.00 7.52
C PRO A 148 -21.08 -13.85 6.54
N ASN A 149 -21.58 -15.01 6.10
CA ASN A 149 -20.88 -15.89 5.15
C ASN A 149 -21.08 -15.47 3.68
N SER A 150 -21.77 -14.35 3.42
CA SER A 150 -21.93 -13.87 2.06
C SER A 150 -20.58 -13.41 1.48
N VAL A 151 -20.33 -13.76 0.22
CA VAL A 151 -19.18 -13.30 -0.59
C VAL A 151 -19.03 -11.77 -0.56
N PHE A 152 -20.15 -11.09 -0.35
CA PHE A 152 -20.25 -9.64 -0.34
C PHE A 152 -19.69 -9.02 0.95
N THR A 153 -19.93 -9.64 2.12
CA THR A 153 -19.33 -9.24 3.40
C THR A 153 -17.80 -9.34 3.36
N CYS A 154 -17.27 -10.43 2.78
CA CYS A 154 -15.82 -10.59 2.56
C CYS A 154 -15.27 -9.50 1.62
N ARG A 155 -15.96 -9.23 0.50
CA ARG A 155 -15.56 -8.18 -0.45
C ARG A 155 -15.48 -6.79 0.20
N GLN A 156 -16.40 -6.46 1.09
CA GLN A 156 -16.40 -5.17 1.80
C GLN A 156 -15.24 -5.06 2.78
N LEU A 157 -14.91 -6.15 3.47
CA LEU A 157 -13.69 -6.23 4.26
C LEU A 157 -12.45 -5.93 3.39
N MET A 158 -12.37 -6.53 2.20
CA MET A 158 -11.28 -6.28 1.25
C MET A 158 -11.22 -4.83 0.77
N GLN A 159 -12.38 -4.21 0.52
CA GLN A 159 -12.46 -2.82 0.10
C GLN A 159 -11.99 -1.87 1.20
N LEU A 160 -12.35 -2.11 2.47
CA LEU A 160 -11.90 -1.30 3.60
C LEU A 160 -10.40 -1.43 3.85
N ILE A 161 -9.88 -2.66 3.77
CA ILE A 161 -8.44 -2.93 3.83
C ILE A 161 -7.71 -2.14 2.74
N THR A 162 -8.18 -2.23 1.50
CA THR A 162 -7.56 -1.53 0.36
C THR A 162 -7.66 -0.02 0.55
N LEU A 163 -8.79 0.47 1.06
CA LEU A 163 -9.00 1.90 1.33
C LEU A 163 -8.07 2.43 2.41
N GLU A 164 -7.84 1.68 3.49
CA GLU A 164 -6.89 2.02 4.55
C GLU A 164 -5.45 2.05 4.03
N GLN A 165 -5.06 1.07 3.22
CA GLN A 165 -3.74 1.01 2.58
C GLN A 165 -3.52 2.16 1.59
N ASP A 166 -4.52 2.45 0.75
CA ASP A 166 -4.50 3.57 -0.19
C ASP A 166 -4.36 4.91 0.56
N LEU A 167 -5.03 5.07 1.71
CA LEU A 167 -4.89 6.26 2.57
C LEU A 167 -3.45 6.38 3.10
N ILE A 168 -2.90 5.29 3.63
CA ILE A 168 -1.51 5.26 4.12
C ILE A 168 -0.51 5.61 3.03
N ALA A 169 -0.69 5.09 1.82
CA ALA A 169 0.20 5.34 0.69
C ALA A 169 0.21 6.82 0.26
N VAL A 170 -0.92 7.53 0.39
CA VAL A 170 -1.02 8.94 -0.01
C VAL A 170 -0.51 9.89 1.07
N VAL A 171 -0.69 9.52 2.35
CA VAL A 171 -0.31 10.33 3.51
C VAL A 171 1.18 10.23 3.83
N SER A 172 1.74 9.02 3.80
CA SER A 172 3.11 8.76 4.26
C SER A 172 4.14 9.14 3.18
N PRO A 173 4.87 10.26 3.31
CA PRO A 173 5.77 10.77 2.28
C PRO A 173 7.16 10.16 2.40
N GLU A 174 7.57 9.89 3.64
CA GLU A 174 8.81 9.24 3.99
C GLU A 174 8.52 7.77 4.30
N ASN A 175 9.43 6.91 3.87
CA ASN A 175 9.57 5.62 4.52
C ASN A 175 9.73 5.89 6.03
N PRO A 176 9.13 5.12 6.93
CA PRO A 176 9.65 5.00 8.30
C PRO A 176 11.07 4.38 8.33
N SER A 177 11.90 4.57 7.30
CA SER A 177 13.31 4.18 7.21
C SER A 177 14.19 4.79 8.28
N ILE A 178 13.67 5.73 9.06
CA ILE A 178 14.42 6.36 10.14
C ILE A 178 14.58 5.40 11.34
N LEU A 179 13.77 4.34 11.46
CA LEU A 179 13.89 3.29 12.48
C LEU A 179 13.57 1.90 11.91
N ILE A 180 14.36 1.43 10.93
CA ILE A 180 14.37 0.00 10.61
C ILE A 180 15.54 -0.59 11.38
N ASP A 181 15.24 -1.30 12.46
CA ASP A 181 16.21 -2.18 13.10
C ASP A 181 16.51 -3.32 12.13
N TRP A 182 17.65 -3.19 11.45
CA TRP A 182 18.09 -4.21 10.52
C TRP A 182 18.60 -5.41 11.30
N PRO A 183 18.04 -6.62 11.06
CA PRO A 183 18.51 -7.82 11.72
C PRO A 183 19.98 -8.08 11.39
N GLU A 184 20.70 -8.70 12.33
CA GLU A 184 22.14 -8.95 12.22
C GLU A 184 22.48 -9.82 10.99
N GLU A 185 21.56 -10.68 10.58
CA GLU A 185 21.65 -11.51 9.37
C GLU A 185 21.77 -10.68 8.09
N ILE A 186 21.31 -9.42 8.11
CA ILE A 186 21.45 -8.47 6.99
C ILE A 186 22.53 -7.45 7.35
N THR A 187 23.80 -7.84 7.15
CA THR A 187 24.94 -6.93 7.37
C THR A 187 25.25 -6.02 6.18
N SER A 188 24.86 -6.42 4.96
CA SER A 188 25.26 -5.73 3.73
C SER A 188 24.59 -4.36 3.57
N SER A 189 25.38 -3.29 3.70
CA SER A 189 24.94 -1.90 3.47
C SER A 189 24.35 -1.69 2.07
N ARG A 190 24.83 -2.45 1.06
CA ARG A 190 24.29 -2.43 -0.30
C ARG A 190 22.86 -2.97 -0.35
N VAL A 191 22.58 -4.07 0.36
CA VAL A 191 21.24 -4.65 0.45
C VAL A 191 20.30 -3.68 1.16
N LYS A 192 20.72 -3.13 2.31
CA LYS A 192 19.94 -2.13 3.06
C LYS A 192 19.53 -0.94 2.19
N ARG A 193 20.48 -0.37 1.44
CA ARG A 193 20.22 0.74 0.51
C ARG A 193 19.26 0.34 -0.61
N ALA A 194 19.53 -0.78 -1.28
CA ALA A 194 18.70 -1.24 -2.40
C ALA A 194 17.24 -1.47 -1.96
N VAL A 195 17.03 -2.11 -0.82
CA VAL A 195 15.69 -2.32 -0.23
C VAL A 195 15.02 -0.98 0.06
N GLY A 196 15.73 -0.03 0.66
CA GLY A 196 15.21 1.32 0.92
C GLY A 196 14.74 2.04 -0.35
N GLU A 197 15.55 2.01 -1.41
CA GLU A 197 15.23 2.61 -2.71
C GLU A 197 14.02 1.93 -3.38
N MET A 198 13.98 0.59 -3.38
CA MET A 198 12.85 -0.17 -3.93
C MET A 198 11.56 0.12 -3.18
N ARG A 199 11.58 0.12 -1.85
CA ARG A 199 10.40 0.46 -1.03
C ARG A 199 9.88 1.87 -1.34
N GLN A 200 10.78 2.84 -1.49
CA GLN A 200 10.38 4.20 -1.84
C GLN A 200 9.75 4.24 -3.23
N SER A 201 10.38 3.62 -4.23
CA SER A 201 9.82 3.57 -5.58
C SER A 201 8.45 2.87 -5.64
N ILE A 202 8.25 1.81 -4.87
CA ILE A 202 6.95 1.11 -4.81
C ILE A 202 5.89 2.03 -4.20
N ARG A 203 6.19 2.70 -3.07
CA ARG A 203 5.26 3.66 -2.44
C ARG A 203 4.93 4.84 -3.34
N ASP A 204 5.93 5.44 -3.99
CA ASP A 204 5.71 6.57 -4.88
C ASP A 204 4.77 6.18 -6.02
N ALA A 205 4.95 4.97 -6.59
CA ALA A 205 4.07 4.43 -7.61
C ALA A 205 2.64 4.17 -7.07
N GLU A 206 2.50 3.64 -5.85
CA GLU A 206 1.18 3.48 -5.21
C GLU A 206 0.48 4.80 -4.98
N ARG A 207 1.19 5.78 -4.41
CA ARG A 207 0.68 7.13 -4.21
C ARG A 207 0.17 7.73 -5.52
N GLN A 208 0.93 7.58 -6.60
CA GLN A 208 0.52 8.03 -7.92
C GLN A 208 -0.72 7.30 -8.44
N ARG A 209 -0.77 5.97 -8.31
CA ARG A 209 -1.95 5.17 -8.69
C ARG A 209 -3.20 5.65 -7.95
N VAL A 210 -3.11 5.86 -6.65
CA VAL A 210 -4.26 6.27 -5.81
C VAL A 210 -4.70 7.68 -6.14
N LEU A 211 -3.77 8.63 -6.28
CA LEU A 211 -4.09 10.00 -6.66
C LEU A 211 -4.74 10.07 -8.05
N LYS A 212 -4.24 9.28 -9.03
CA LYS A 212 -4.86 9.15 -10.35
C LYS A 212 -6.28 8.57 -10.26
N LYS A 213 -6.47 7.53 -9.45
CA LYS A 213 -7.79 6.92 -9.20
C LYS A 213 -8.78 7.92 -8.59
N ALA A 214 -8.29 8.81 -7.74
CA ALA A 214 -9.08 9.88 -7.13
C ALA A 214 -9.26 11.11 -8.04
N GLY A 215 -8.78 11.07 -9.29
CA GLY A 215 -8.98 12.13 -10.29
C GLY A 215 -8.03 13.32 -10.18
N PHE A 216 -6.92 13.20 -9.43
CA PHE A 216 -5.92 14.25 -9.31
C PHE A 216 -4.87 14.15 -10.42
N GLU A 217 -4.60 15.27 -11.11
CA GLU A 217 -3.51 15.38 -12.08
C GLU A 217 -2.16 15.38 -11.37
N ILE A 218 -1.28 14.48 -11.80
CA ILE A 218 0.11 14.44 -11.34
C ILE A 218 0.98 14.73 -12.55
N LYS A 219 1.88 15.72 -12.45
CA LYS A 219 2.90 15.97 -13.47
C LYS A 219 3.81 14.74 -13.54
N GLU A 220 3.65 13.94 -14.59
CA GLU A 220 4.37 12.68 -14.78
C GLU A 220 5.89 12.89 -14.68
N ARG A 221 6.54 12.15 -13.78
CA ARG A 221 7.83 11.55 -14.12
C ARG A 221 7.52 10.10 -14.42
N ASP A 222 7.48 9.79 -15.71
CA ASP A 222 7.22 8.47 -16.25
C ASP A 222 8.17 7.43 -15.60
N ARG A 223 7.61 6.64 -14.68
CA ARG A 223 8.29 5.51 -13.99
C ARG A 223 7.34 4.33 -13.83
N SER A 224 6.26 4.27 -14.63
CA SER A 224 5.23 3.23 -14.49
C SER A 224 5.78 1.81 -14.71
N SER A 225 6.88 1.67 -15.45
CA SER A 225 7.59 0.39 -15.65
C SER A 225 8.44 -0.09 -14.47
N THR A 226 8.62 0.69 -13.37
CA THR A 226 9.53 0.29 -12.28
C THR A 226 8.86 -0.42 -11.10
N ARG A 227 7.55 -0.24 -10.85
CA ARG A 227 6.90 -0.80 -9.65
C ARG A 227 6.96 -2.34 -9.64
N GLN A 228 6.47 -2.97 -10.70
CA GLN A 228 6.40 -4.43 -10.78
C GLN A 228 7.78 -5.05 -10.71
N GLU A 229 8.74 -4.50 -11.47
CA GLU A 229 10.13 -4.93 -11.41
C GLU A 229 10.73 -4.80 -10.01
N ASN A 230 10.46 -3.70 -9.31
CA ASN A 230 10.97 -3.47 -7.96
C ASN A 230 10.32 -4.41 -6.94
N VAL A 231 9.05 -4.77 -7.10
CA VAL A 231 8.40 -5.78 -6.25
C VAL A 231 9.03 -7.16 -6.45
N VAL A 232 9.31 -7.53 -7.70
CA VAL A 232 9.98 -8.79 -8.03
C VAL A 232 11.41 -8.81 -7.46
N LYS A 233 12.21 -7.77 -7.72
CA LYS A 233 13.59 -7.66 -7.20
C LYS A 233 13.63 -7.66 -5.67
N LEU A 234 12.68 -6.98 -5.02
CA LEU A 234 12.58 -6.96 -3.56
C LEU A 234 12.28 -8.37 -3.01
N ARG A 235 11.38 -9.11 -3.65
CA ARG A 235 11.08 -10.52 -3.32
C ARG A 235 12.30 -11.42 -3.51
N GLU A 236 12.98 -11.33 -4.65
CA GLU A 236 14.17 -12.15 -4.93
C GLU A 236 15.26 -11.93 -3.88
N LEU A 237 15.50 -10.68 -3.49
CA LEU A 237 16.43 -10.36 -2.41
C LEU A 237 15.97 -10.93 -1.07
N TYR A 238 14.68 -10.78 -0.73
CA TYR A 238 14.12 -11.34 0.49
C TYR A 238 14.30 -12.86 0.55
N GLU A 239 13.91 -13.57 -0.52
CA GLU A 239 14.06 -15.02 -0.64
C GLU A 239 15.51 -15.46 -0.52
N SER A 240 16.43 -14.72 -1.13
CA SER A 240 17.86 -14.99 -1.02
C SER A 240 18.38 -14.85 0.43
N SER A 241 17.82 -13.93 1.20
CA SER A 241 18.17 -13.70 2.61
C SER A 241 17.59 -14.75 3.55
N ILE A 242 16.37 -15.23 3.32
CA ILE A 242 15.72 -16.22 4.22
C ILE A 242 16.06 -17.67 3.88
N LYS A 243 16.47 -17.97 2.64
CA LYS A 243 16.74 -19.35 2.18
C LYS A 243 17.78 -20.11 3.04
N PRO A 244 18.89 -19.50 3.51
CA PRO A 244 19.80 -20.16 4.42
C PRO A 244 19.15 -20.54 5.75
N LEU A 245 18.36 -19.63 6.34
CA LEU A 245 17.66 -19.84 7.61
C LEU A 245 16.61 -20.95 7.50
N GLY A 246 15.83 -20.96 6.41
CA GLY A 246 14.85 -22.02 6.16
C GLY A 246 15.47 -23.41 6.05
N LYS A 247 16.69 -23.52 5.49
CA LYS A 247 17.42 -24.80 5.49
C LYS A 247 17.85 -25.23 6.89
N GLU A 248 18.16 -24.30 7.78
CA GLU A 248 18.51 -24.63 9.17
C GLU A 248 17.28 -25.06 9.98
N ILE A 249 16.14 -24.39 9.80
CA ILE A 249 14.87 -24.79 10.42
C ILE A 249 14.52 -26.23 10.03
N ASN A 250 14.63 -26.57 8.74
CA ASN A 250 14.37 -27.95 8.29
C ASN A 250 15.30 -28.97 8.96
N LYS A 251 16.58 -28.64 9.16
CA LYS A 251 17.51 -29.50 9.89
C LYS A 251 17.12 -29.67 11.36
N CYS A 252 16.66 -28.61 12.03
CA CYS A 252 16.15 -28.69 13.40
C CYS A 252 14.94 -29.63 13.46
N ASN A 253 13.98 -29.47 12.55
CA ASN A 253 12.76 -30.28 12.49
C ASN A 253 13.07 -31.76 12.19
N GLU A 254 13.99 -32.04 11.27
CA GLU A 254 14.46 -33.40 11.00
C GLU A 254 15.14 -34.03 12.22
N GLY A 255 15.97 -33.25 12.93
CA GLY A 255 16.60 -33.68 14.19
C GLY A 255 15.58 -34.03 15.27
N ILE A 256 14.60 -33.16 15.50
CA ILE A 256 13.50 -33.38 16.45
C ILE A 256 12.72 -34.65 16.07
N ALA A 257 12.39 -34.83 14.78
CA ALA A 257 11.66 -36.00 14.31
C ALA A 257 12.45 -37.31 14.47
N GLN A 258 13.78 -37.25 14.34
CA GLN A 258 14.67 -38.40 14.58
C GLN A 258 14.72 -38.76 16.07
N GLU A 259 14.93 -37.78 16.96
CA GLU A 259 14.98 -38.00 18.40
C GLU A 259 13.63 -38.54 18.94
N LYS A 260 12.50 -38.00 18.47
CA LYS A 260 11.15 -38.50 18.82
C LYS A 260 10.90 -39.95 18.37
N LYS A 261 11.64 -40.49 17.38
CA LYS A 261 11.53 -41.89 16.93
C LYS A 261 12.35 -42.86 17.77
N TRP A 262 13.37 -42.40 18.50
CA TRP A 262 14.21 -43.28 19.31
C TRP A 262 13.48 -43.70 20.59
N LYS A 263 13.31 -45.02 20.79
CA LYS A 263 12.55 -45.61 21.92
C LYS A 263 13.32 -45.68 23.25
N GLY A 264 14.57 -45.21 23.30
CA GLY A 264 15.38 -45.14 24.52
C GLY A 264 15.53 -43.70 24.97
N VAL A 265 15.44 -43.47 26.29
CA VAL A 265 15.53 -42.17 27.00
C VAL A 265 15.61 -40.98 26.04
N SER A 266 14.43 -40.44 25.68
CA SER A 266 14.33 -39.17 24.97
C SER A 266 15.29 -38.19 25.61
N LYS A 267 16.27 -37.69 24.85
CA LYS A 267 17.11 -36.59 25.31
C LYS A 267 16.27 -35.33 25.22
N GLN A 268 15.34 -35.19 26.17
CA GLN A 268 14.40 -34.09 26.19
C GLN A 268 15.12 -32.75 26.08
N ASP A 269 16.29 -32.61 26.73
CA ASP A 269 17.15 -31.43 26.63
C ASP A 269 17.62 -31.11 25.20
N LEU A 270 17.89 -32.14 24.38
CA LEU A 270 18.29 -31.96 22.98
C LEU A 270 17.09 -31.54 22.11
N ILE A 271 15.91 -32.13 22.35
CA ILE A 271 14.67 -31.72 21.68
C ILE A 271 14.37 -30.25 22.00
N THR A 272 14.39 -29.90 23.29
CA THR A 272 14.19 -28.51 23.74
C THR A 272 15.21 -27.56 23.09
N SER A 273 16.49 -27.93 23.05
CA SER A 273 17.52 -27.10 22.41
C SER A 273 17.31 -26.92 20.91
N LEU A 274 16.84 -27.95 20.19
CA LEU A 274 16.51 -27.85 18.77
C LEU A 274 15.24 -27.01 18.53
N GLU A 275 14.25 -27.12 19.42
CA GLU A 275 13.02 -26.31 19.40
C GLU A 275 13.36 -24.82 19.64
N GLU A 276 14.15 -24.50 20.67
CA GLU A 276 14.65 -23.14 20.95
C GLU A 276 15.44 -22.57 19.77
N LYS A 277 16.32 -23.38 19.15
CA LYS A 277 17.05 -22.94 17.96
C LYS A 277 16.10 -22.69 16.77
N GLY A 278 15.09 -23.54 16.59
CA GLY A 278 14.08 -23.38 15.54
C GLY A 278 13.31 -22.07 15.70
N GLU A 279 12.86 -21.78 16.93
CA GLU A 279 12.14 -20.55 17.28
C GLU A 279 12.98 -19.30 17.00
N ALA A 280 14.25 -19.28 17.44
CA ALA A 280 15.16 -18.16 17.17
C ALA A 280 15.36 -17.89 15.66
N LEU A 281 15.41 -18.95 14.83
CA LEU A 281 15.52 -18.82 13.37
C LEU A 281 14.22 -18.28 12.74
N GLU A 282 13.05 -18.65 13.26
CA GLU A 282 11.75 -18.12 12.81
C GLU A 282 11.59 -16.64 13.20
N GLU A 283 12.07 -16.24 14.39
CA GLU A 283 12.16 -14.84 14.80
C GLU A 283 13.07 -14.03 13.88
N ALA A 284 14.24 -14.56 13.51
CA ALA A 284 15.14 -13.93 12.55
C ALA A 284 14.48 -13.74 11.17
N ILE A 285 13.77 -14.74 10.66
CA ILE A 285 13.00 -14.62 9.41
C ILE A 285 11.93 -13.53 9.53
N THR A 286 11.25 -13.45 10.68
CA THR A 286 10.24 -12.43 10.97
C THR A 286 10.85 -11.02 10.98
N ALA A 287 12.01 -10.85 11.60
CA ALA A 287 12.74 -9.59 11.61
C ALA A 287 13.22 -9.17 10.21
N ILE A 288 13.73 -10.12 9.42
CA ILE A 288 14.09 -9.90 8.01
C ILE A 288 12.86 -9.46 7.22
N HIS A 289 11.73 -10.12 7.40
CA HIS A 289 10.48 -9.76 6.73
C HIS A 289 10.06 -8.31 7.05
N GLN A 290 10.10 -7.94 8.33
CA GLN A 290 9.79 -6.58 8.78
C GLN A 290 10.76 -5.55 8.19
N ALA A 291 12.06 -5.86 8.08
CA ALA A 291 13.03 -4.96 7.46
C ALA A 291 12.75 -4.75 5.95
N PHE A 292 12.43 -5.83 5.23
CA PHE A 292 12.14 -5.80 3.80
C PHE A 292 10.82 -5.13 3.46
N TYR A 293 9.77 -5.37 4.25
CA TYR A 293 8.41 -4.97 3.89
C TYR A 293 7.80 -3.90 4.79
N GLY A 294 8.42 -3.61 5.93
CA GLY A 294 8.00 -2.58 6.88
C GLY A 294 6.96 -3.03 7.90
N PHE A 295 6.59 -4.31 7.90
CA PHE A 295 5.56 -4.86 8.78
C PHE A 295 5.91 -6.30 9.17
N GLN A 296 5.40 -6.77 10.30
CA GLN A 296 5.50 -8.20 10.66
C GLN A 296 4.49 -9.01 9.86
N PRO A 297 4.84 -10.23 9.39
CA PRO A 297 3.89 -11.14 8.75
C PRO A 297 2.65 -11.31 9.62
N GLY A 298 1.47 -11.24 9.00
CA GLY A 298 0.19 -11.43 9.68
C GLY A 298 -0.26 -10.28 10.58
N LYS A 299 0.62 -9.33 10.93
CA LYS A 299 0.30 -8.14 11.76
C LYS A 299 0.14 -6.84 10.97
N TRP A 300 0.18 -6.92 9.65
CA TRP A 300 0.15 -5.76 8.76
C TRP A 300 -1.18 -4.97 8.84
N MET A 301 -2.26 -5.59 9.30
CA MET A 301 -3.55 -4.92 9.50
C MET A 301 -3.59 -4.12 10.80
N GLU A 302 -2.83 -4.56 11.80
CA GLU A 302 -2.81 -4.04 13.16
C GLU A 302 -1.76 -2.94 13.33
N GLN A 303 -0.81 -2.83 12.40
CA GLN A 303 0.25 -1.84 12.48
C GLN A 303 -0.27 -0.43 12.22
N GLU A 304 0.02 0.46 13.17
CA GLU A 304 -0.34 1.87 13.05
C GLU A 304 0.77 2.64 12.32
N PRO A 305 0.41 3.61 11.47
CA PRO A 305 1.39 4.38 10.72
C PRO A 305 2.16 5.40 11.59
N GLY A 306 1.76 5.59 12.85
CA GLY A 306 2.42 6.49 13.80
C GLY A 306 2.16 7.98 13.55
N TRP A 307 1.07 8.32 12.83
CA TRP A 307 0.69 9.72 12.62
C TRP A 307 0.21 10.38 13.93
N PRO A 308 0.35 11.71 14.07
CA PRO A 308 -0.23 12.44 15.19
C PRO A 308 -1.72 12.13 15.36
N VAL A 309 -2.17 12.02 16.61
CA VAL A 309 -3.54 11.55 16.94
C VAL A 309 -4.62 12.50 16.39
N ASP A 310 -4.31 13.78 16.30
CA ASP A 310 -5.14 14.88 15.80
C ASP A 310 -5.05 15.08 14.28
N HIS A 311 -4.17 14.34 13.59
CA HIS A 311 -4.06 14.42 12.14
C HIS A 311 -5.34 13.92 11.46
N SER A 312 -5.91 14.70 10.53
CA SER A 312 -7.21 14.37 9.90
C SER A 312 -7.23 13.02 9.19
N ALA A 313 -6.10 12.59 8.62
CA ALA A 313 -5.99 11.25 8.04
C ALA A 313 -5.97 10.13 9.08
N GLU A 314 -5.45 10.39 10.29
CA GLU A 314 -5.44 9.41 11.37
C GLU A 314 -6.84 9.20 11.94
N ILE A 315 -7.62 10.28 12.06
CA ILE A 315 -9.04 10.20 12.43
C ILE A 315 -9.79 9.32 11.43
N LEU A 316 -9.67 9.60 10.13
CA LEU A 316 -10.33 8.80 9.09
C LEU A 316 -9.83 7.34 9.05
N ARG A 317 -8.53 7.11 9.24
CA ARG A 317 -7.97 5.75 9.34
C ARG A 317 -8.60 4.98 10.50
N LYS A 318 -8.73 5.59 11.68
CA LYS A 318 -9.38 4.98 12.85
C LYS A 318 -10.84 4.63 12.57
N GLU A 319 -11.58 5.49 11.87
CA GLU A 319 -12.95 5.20 11.43
C GLU A 319 -13.02 3.98 10.49
N ILE A 320 -12.15 3.92 9.47
CA ILE A 320 -12.05 2.78 8.54
C ILE A 320 -11.68 1.50 9.31
N SER A 321 -10.68 1.58 10.19
CA SER A 321 -10.18 0.46 10.97
C SER A 321 -11.23 -0.07 11.95
N ALA A 322 -12.02 0.80 12.58
CA ALA A 322 -13.13 0.42 13.45
C ALA A 322 -14.20 -0.36 12.67
N LEU A 323 -14.61 0.14 11.50
CA LEU A 323 -15.58 -0.55 10.65
C LEU A 323 -15.05 -1.91 10.17
N ARG A 324 -13.80 -1.96 9.73
CA ARG A 324 -13.11 -3.20 9.34
C ARG A 324 -13.13 -4.22 10.47
N LYS A 325 -12.80 -3.82 11.69
CA LYS A 325 -12.81 -4.70 12.88
C LYS A 325 -14.21 -5.26 13.17
N VAL A 326 -15.27 -4.45 13.02
CA VAL A 326 -16.66 -4.89 13.21
C VAL A 326 -17.02 -5.98 12.19
N ILE A 327 -16.71 -5.77 10.91
CA ILE A 327 -17.01 -6.75 9.85
C ILE A 327 -16.20 -8.03 10.05
N HIS A 328 -14.90 -7.89 10.32
CA HIS A 328 -14.00 -9.02 10.56
C HIS A 328 -14.45 -9.88 11.74
N LYS A 329 -14.85 -9.25 12.86
CA LYS A 329 -15.38 -9.95 14.03
C LYS A 329 -16.61 -10.79 13.68
N LYS A 330 -17.56 -10.23 12.93
CA LYS A 330 -18.77 -10.97 12.50
C LYS A 330 -18.46 -12.16 11.61
N LEU A 331 -17.48 -12.00 10.71
CA LEU A 331 -17.00 -13.07 9.85
C LEU A 331 -16.36 -14.21 10.66
N ILE A 332 -15.59 -13.89 11.70
CA ILE A 332 -15.01 -14.89 12.62
C ILE A 332 -16.08 -15.59 13.46
N GLU A 333 -17.04 -14.84 14.02
CA GLU A 333 -18.12 -15.43 14.83
C GLU A 333 -18.98 -16.42 14.01
N ALA A 334 -19.17 -16.14 12.73
CA ALA A 334 -19.87 -17.04 11.81
C ALA A 334 -19.06 -18.29 11.43
N ALA A 335 -17.75 -18.23 11.58
CA ALA A 335 -16.83 -19.24 11.08
C ALA A 335 -16.72 -20.49 11.98
N ASP A 336 -17.13 -20.46 13.25
CA ASP A 336 -17.00 -21.59 14.22
C ASP A 336 -15.58 -22.20 14.31
N HIS A 337 -14.56 -21.37 14.54
CA HIS A 337 -13.16 -21.79 14.68
C HIS A 337 -12.69 -21.79 16.14
N SER A 338 -13.32 -22.60 17.00
CA SER A 338 -13.01 -22.69 18.43
C SER A 338 -11.88 -23.68 18.80
N GLY A 339 -11.05 -24.08 17.81
CA GLY A 339 -9.96 -25.04 18.03
C GLY A 339 -8.67 -24.39 18.56
N GLU A 340 -8.01 -25.08 19.49
CA GLU A 340 -6.64 -24.75 19.90
C GLU A 340 -5.68 -24.96 18.71
N MET A 341 -4.88 -23.94 18.40
CA MET A 341 -3.95 -23.97 17.27
C MET A 341 -2.66 -24.69 17.68
N ASP A 342 -2.42 -25.84 17.07
CA ASP A 342 -1.23 -26.65 17.30
C ASP A 342 -0.54 -26.95 15.96
N TYR A 343 0.76 -26.66 15.87
CA TYR A 343 1.52 -26.82 14.63
C TYR A 343 1.71 -28.30 14.30
N ARG A 344 1.33 -28.70 13.08
CA ARG A 344 1.47 -30.08 12.61
C ARG A 344 2.19 -30.15 11.28
N THR A 345 3.07 -31.14 11.16
CA THR A 345 3.65 -31.56 9.87
C THR A 345 2.92 -32.82 9.41
N ALA A 346 2.42 -32.84 8.18
CA ALA A 346 1.86 -34.04 7.57
C ALA A 346 2.05 -34.06 6.05
N GLU A 347 2.23 -35.25 5.49
CA GLU A 347 2.32 -35.46 4.05
C GLU A 347 0.90 -35.54 3.46
N ILE A 348 0.56 -34.73 2.45
CA ILE A 348 -0.71 -34.77 1.72
C ILE A 348 -0.39 -34.99 0.25
N ASP A 349 -0.82 -36.11 -0.32
CA ASP A 349 -0.61 -36.48 -1.73
C ASP A 349 0.84 -36.29 -2.23
N GLY A 350 1.83 -36.60 -1.37
CA GLY A 350 3.26 -36.50 -1.67
C GLY A 350 3.89 -35.15 -1.31
N ILE A 351 3.12 -34.17 -0.82
CA ILE A 351 3.63 -32.85 -0.39
C ILE A 351 3.70 -32.81 1.14
N SER A 352 4.86 -32.47 1.70
CA SER A 352 5.00 -32.26 3.15
C SER A 352 4.49 -30.86 3.54
N VAL A 353 3.37 -30.82 4.25
CA VAL A 353 2.70 -29.59 4.67
C VAL A 353 2.91 -29.36 6.17
N TYR A 354 3.26 -28.14 6.54
CA TYR A 354 3.41 -27.70 7.94
C TYR A 354 2.47 -26.54 8.23
N SER A 355 1.54 -26.71 9.19
CA SER A 355 0.50 -25.72 9.49
C SER A 355 -0.07 -25.90 10.91
N ALA A 356 -0.34 -24.79 11.60
CA ALA A 356 -1.19 -24.74 12.79
C ALA A 356 -2.65 -24.41 12.45
N ASN A 357 -2.88 -23.64 11.39
CA ASN A 357 -4.21 -23.26 10.94
C ASN A 357 -4.35 -23.49 9.44
N PHE A 358 -4.92 -24.65 9.08
CA PHE A 358 -4.82 -25.20 7.73
C PHE A 358 -6.03 -24.88 6.85
N GLY A 359 -5.80 -24.13 5.77
CA GLY A 359 -6.78 -23.84 4.74
C GLY A 359 -6.65 -24.76 3.53
N VAL A 360 -7.79 -25.20 2.98
CA VAL A 360 -7.86 -26.09 1.83
C VAL A 360 -8.81 -25.51 0.79
N ILE A 361 -8.32 -25.29 -0.42
CA ILE A 361 -9.13 -24.87 -1.57
C ILE A 361 -9.20 -26.04 -2.54
N LEU A 362 -10.42 -26.44 -2.87
CA LEU A 362 -10.71 -27.58 -3.73
C LEU A 362 -11.40 -27.10 -5.00
N ASP A 363 -10.78 -27.37 -6.14
CA ASP A 363 -11.50 -27.32 -7.41
C ASP A 363 -12.51 -28.49 -7.47
N ILE A 364 -13.79 -28.16 -7.61
CA ILE A 364 -14.91 -29.12 -7.74
C ILE A 364 -15.36 -29.29 -9.19
N SER A 365 -14.52 -28.96 -10.17
CA SER A 365 -14.75 -29.26 -11.58
C SER A 365 -14.90 -30.78 -11.82
N GLY A 366 -15.50 -31.13 -12.96
CA GLY A 366 -15.79 -32.53 -13.30
C GLY A 366 -14.55 -33.42 -13.34
N SER A 367 -13.40 -32.87 -13.75
CA SER A 367 -12.09 -33.56 -13.75
C SER A 367 -11.56 -33.84 -12.34
N MET A 368 -11.98 -33.06 -11.34
CA MET A 368 -11.45 -33.11 -9.98
C MET A 368 -12.31 -33.94 -9.03
N THR A 369 -13.62 -34.04 -9.28
CA THR A 369 -14.62 -34.58 -8.36
C THR A 369 -14.26 -35.97 -7.80
N SER A 370 -13.69 -36.86 -8.63
CA SER A 370 -13.31 -38.24 -8.21
C SER A 370 -12.21 -38.30 -7.16
N HIS A 371 -11.45 -37.22 -6.96
CA HIS A 371 -10.31 -37.17 -6.04
C HIS A 371 -10.65 -36.57 -4.67
N ILE A 372 -11.74 -35.79 -4.58
CA ILE A 372 -12.01 -34.87 -3.47
C ILE A 372 -12.34 -35.60 -2.16
N ASP A 373 -13.23 -36.60 -2.20
CA ASP A 373 -13.68 -37.28 -0.99
C ASP A 373 -12.55 -38.02 -0.27
N ARG A 374 -11.65 -38.62 -1.05
CA ARG A 374 -10.46 -39.29 -0.52
C ARG A 374 -9.53 -38.27 0.14
N LEU A 375 -9.29 -37.15 -0.53
CA LEU A 375 -8.41 -36.08 -0.05
C LEU A 375 -8.93 -35.45 1.24
N LYS A 376 -10.23 -35.08 1.31
CA LYS A 376 -10.85 -34.53 2.52
C LYS A 376 -10.73 -35.48 3.71
N LYS A 377 -10.96 -36.79 3.50
CA LYS A 377 -10.81 -37.81 4.54
C LYS A 377 -9.37 -37.91 5.04
N ASP A 378 -8.39 -37.80 4.14
CA ASP A 378 -6.97 -37.83 4.49
C ASP A 378 -6.56 -36.59 5.29
N ILE A 379 -6.92 -35.40 4.82
CA ILE A 379 -6.62 -34.13 5.49
C ILE A 379 -7.27 -34.06 6.88
N LYS A 380 -8.54 -34.45 7.00
CA LYS A 380 -9.26 -34.44 8.29
C LYS A 380 -8.63 -35.35 9.35
N LYS A 381 -7.88 -36.38 8.94
CA LYS A 381 -7.12 -37.25 9.87
C LYS A 381 -5.82 -36.61 10.35
N LYS A 382 -5.25 -35.71 9.57
CA LYS A 382 -3.91 -35.13 9.78
C LYS A 382 -3.95 -33.77 10.48
N PHE A 383 -4.93 -32.94 10.12
CA PHE A 383 -5.11 -31.59 10.65
C PHE A 383 -6.40 -31.49 11.46
N GLN A 384 -6.35 -30.74 12.55
CA GLN A 384 -7.50 -30.46 13.39
C GLN A 384 -8.28 -29.29 12.79
N SER A 385 -9.57 -29.50 12.55
CA SER A 385 -10.50 -28.47 12.02
C SER A 385 -10.00 -27.70 10.77
N PRO A 386 -9.59 -28.39 9.69
CA PRO A 386 -9.18 -27.72 8.45
C PRO A 386 -10.33 -26.93 7.82
N VAL A 387 -10.01 -25.74 7.30
CA VAL A 387 -10.98 -24.85 6.65
C VAL A 387 -11.10 -25.24 5.18
N TYR A 388 -12.28 -25.63 4.71
CA TYR A 388 -12.48 -25.98 3.31
C TYR A 388 -13.21 -24.89 2.53
N ARG A 389 -12.75 -24.63 1.30
CA ARG A 389 -13.50 -23.89 0.27
C ARG A 389 -13.54 -24.68 -1.02
N GLU A 390 -14.72 -24.72 -1.62
CA GLU A 390 -14.98 -25.37 -2.90
C GLU A 390 -15.21 -24.32 -3.96
N VAL A 391 -14.46 -24.42 -5.06
CA VAL A 391 -14.51 -23.49 -6.19
C VAL A 391 -14.74 -24.28 -7.45
N VAL A 392 -15.61 -23.79 -8.34
CA VAL A 392 -15.79 -24.41 -9.65
C VAL A 392 -14.68 -23.90 -10.56
N GLY A 393 -13.74 -24.78 -10.92
CA GLY A 393 -12.57 -24.46 -11.71
C GLY A 393 -11.41 -23.91 -10.88
N CYS A 394 -10.33 -23.57 -11.57
CA CYS A 394 -9.07 -23.12 -11.00
C CYS A 394 -8.61 -21.76 -11.55
N SER A 395 -9.50 -21.01 -12.21
CA SER A 395 -9.17 -19.71 -12.77
C SER A 395 -8.75 -18.70 -11.69
N LEU A 396 -7.62 -18.03 -11.91
CA LEU A 396 -7.18 -16.88 -11.10
C LEU A 396 -7.52 -15.60 -11.85
N LYS A 397 -8.56 -14.91 -11.40
CA LYS A 397 -9.00 -13.62 -11.95
C LYS A 397 -8.88 -12.55 -10.90
N ALA A 398 -8.42 -11.37 -11.27
CA ALA A 398 -8.35 -10.27 -10.34
C ALA A 398 -9.77 -9.96 -9.87
N PRO A 399 -10.02 -9.81 -8.56
CA PRO A 399 -11.31 -9.34 -8.12
C PRO A 399 -11.53 -7.98 -8.79
N ALA A 400 -12.65 -7.84 -9.52
CA ALA A 400 -13.10 -6.54 -9.99
C ALA A 400 -13.49 -5.72 -8.75
N LEU A 401 -12.50 -5.17 -8.06
CA LEU A 401 -12.66 -4.27 -6.91
C LEU A 401 -13.07 -2.87 -7.40
N GLU A 402 -13.90 -2.80 -8.44
CA GLU A 402 -14.60 -1.58 -8.79
C GLU A 402 -15.64 -1.32 -7.70
N TYR A 403 -15.54 -0.15 -7.07
CA TYR A 403 -16.60 0.40 -6.22
C TYR A 403 -17.84 0.58 -7.11
N GLY A 404 -18.97 -0.06 -6.80
CA GLY A 404 -20.18 0.06 -7.64
C GLY A 404 -20.73 -1.24 -8.20
N ALA A 405 -19.89 -2.23 -8.51
CA ALA A 405 -20.32 -3.39 -9.28
C ALA A 405 -20.95 -4.47 -8.39
N VAL A 406 -22.27 -4.44 -8.22
CA VAL A 406 -23.06 -5.55 -7.66
C VAL A 406 -23.17 -6.65 -8.72
N ALA A 407 -22.25 -7.60 -8.72
CA ALA A 407 -22.35 -8.76 -9.60
C ALA A 407 -22.32 -10.05 -8.79
N LYS A 408 -23.30 -10.91 -9.07
CA LYS A 408 -23.51 -12.30 -8.63
C LYS A 408 -22.35 -13.21 -9.04
N LEU A 409 -21.13 -12.90 -8.62
CA LEU A 409 -19.96 -13.71 -8.92
C LEU A 409 -19.87 -14.81 -7.86
N LYS A 410 -19.90 -16.07 -8.31
CA LYS A 410 -19.42 -17.18 -7.49
C LYS A 410 -17.95 -16.87 -7.12
N PRO A 411 -17.53 -17.14 -5.87
CA PRO A 411 -16.17 -16.80 -5.46
C PRO A 411 -15.18 -17.60 -6.33
N GLY A 412 -14.27 -16.89 -6.99
CA GLY A 412 -13.15 -17.51 -7.68
C GLY A 412 -12.06 -17.92 -6.70
N THR A 413 -11.05 -18.66 -7.17
CA THR A 413 -9.95 -19.14 -6.31
C THR A 413 -9.30 -18.02 -5.51
N LEU A 414 -9.02 -16.88 -6.14
CA LEU A 414 -8.38 -15.74 -5.45
C LEU A 414 -9.26 -15.18 -4.32
N SER A 415 -10.57 -15.13 -4.49
CA SER A 415 -11.49 -14.70 -3.43
C SER A 415 -11.50 -15.67 -2.25
N CYS A 416 -11.42 -16.98 -2.51
CA CYS A 416 -11.27 -17.96 -1.45
C CYS A 416 -9.92 -17.86 -0.75
N VAL A 417 -8.83 -17.55 -1.46
CA VAL A 417 -7.53 -17.27 -0.84
C VAL A 417 -7.60 -16.02 0.05
N GLU A 418 -8.20 -14.93 -0.43
CA GLU A 418 -8.41 -13.71 0.36
C GLU A 418 -9.20 -14.00 1.64
N GLU A 419 -10.31 -14.71 1.51
CA GLU A 419 -11.13 -15.12 2.65
C GLU A 419 -10.32 -15.97 3.65
N MET A 420 -9.62 -17.01 3.17
CA MET A 420 -8.78 -17.88 4.00
C MET A 420 -7.74 -17.09 4.81
N LEU A 421 -7.00 -16.22 4.13
CA LEU A 421 -5.90 -15.48 4.74
C LEU A 421 -6.36 -14.38 5.68
N LEU A 422 -7.50 -13.75 5.38
CA LEU A 422 -7.88 -12.49 6.00
C LEU A 422 -8.96 -12.64 7.04
N VAL A 423 -9.87 -13.61 6.84
CA VAL A 423 -10.94 -13.96 7.79
C VAL A 423 -10.48 -15.11 8.67
N TYR A 424 -10.12 -16.23 8.04
CA TYR A 424 -9.78 -17.46 8.76
C TYR A 424 -8.36 -17.45 9.32
N LYS A 425 -7.55 -16.46 8.94
CA LYS A 425 -6.15 -16.28 9.37
C LYS A 425 -5.34 -17.57 9.24
N VAL A 426 -5.58 -18.31 8.15
CA VAL A 426 -4.83 -19.54 7.89
C VAL A 426 -3.36 -19.18 7.67
N ASP A 427 -2.47 -19.99 8.23
CA ASP A 427 -1.02 -19.83 8.05
C ASP A 427 -0.53 -20.58 6.80
N THR A 428 -1.36 -21.49 6.28
CA THR A 428 -1.04 -22.35 5.15
C THR A 428 -2.28 -22.63 4.34
N ILE A 429 -2.16 -22.51 3.02
CA ILE A 429 -3.19 -22.90 2.06
C ILE A 429 -2.66 -24.04 1.21
N TYR A 430 -3.47 -25.10 1.10
CA TYR A 430 -3.30 -26.17 0.13
C TYR A 430 -4.38 -26.05 -0.96
N TRP A 431 -3.95 -25.81 -2.19
CA TRP A 431 -4.83 -25.69 -3.34
C TRP A 431 -4.75 -26.92 -4.24
N PHE A 432 -5.85 -27.66 -4.33
CA PHE A 432 -5.97 -28.87 -5.14
C PHE A 432 -6.78 -28.59 -6.40
N CYS A 433 -6.17 -28.72 -7.58
CA CYS A 433 -6.80 -28.38 -8.86
C CYS A 433 -6.19 -29.15 -10.05
N ASP A 434 -6.59 -28.84 -11.27
CA ASP A 434 -5.98 -29.37 -12.49
C ASP A 434 -5.13 -28.34 -13.27
N LEU A 435 -5.12 -27.07 -12.80
CA LEU A 435 -4.44 -25.93 -13.41
C LEU A 435 -4.75 -25.69 -14.91
N ASN A 436 -5.88 -26.19 -15.39
CA ASN A 436 -6.27 -26.06 -16.80
C ASN A 436 -6.83 -24.68 -17.17
N ASP A 437 -7.25 -23.88 -16.19
CA ASP A 437 -7.89 -22.59 -16.42
C ASP A 437 -6.90 -21.43 -16.57
N HIS A 438 -7.38 -20.36 -17.19
CA HIS A 438 -6.65 -19.11 -17.37
C HIS A 438 -6.30 -18.42 -16.04
N ARG A 439 -5.14 -17.78 -16.02
CA ARG A 439 -4.61 -17.00 -14.89
C ARG A 439 -4.26 -15.60 -15.39
N GLU A 440 -4.85 -14.59 -14.75
CA GLU A 440 -4.56 -13.18 -15.03
C GLU A 440 -3.34 -12.72 -14.23
N GLU A 441 -2.47 -11.92 -14.86
CA GLU A 441 -1.26 -11.38 -14.23
C GLU A 441 -1.59 -10.56 -12.97
N ALA A 442 -2.64 -9.73 -13.03
CA ALA A 442 -3.09 -8.95 -11.89
C ALA A 442 -3.55 -9.82 -10.70
N ALA A 443 -4.14 -10.99 -10.99
CA ALA A 443 -4.56 -11.95 -9.96
C ALA A 443 -3.35 -12.62 -9.29
N LEU A 444 -2.36 -13.02 -10.09
CA LEU A 444 -1.11 -13.58 -9.58
C LEU A 444 -0.36 -12.56 -8.74
N TYR A 445 -0.31 -11.29 -9.16
CA TYR A 445 0.27 -10.21 -8.36
C TYR A 445 -0.42 -10.07 -7.02
N ARG A 446 -1.76 -10.05 -7.02
CA ARG A 446 -2.55 -9.94 -5.79
C ARG A 446 -2.34 -11.14 -4.86
N LEU A 447 -2.33 -12.35 -5.39
CA LEU A 447 -2.01 -13.57 -4.64
C LEU A 447 -0.62 -13.46 -3.99
N ALA A 448 0.37 -13.07 -4.78
CA ALA A 448 1.74 -12.91 -4.34
C ALA A 448 1.88 -11.84 -3.25
N GLU A 449 1.11 -10.76 -3.33
CA GLU A 449 1.01 -9.71 -2.32
C GLU A 449 0.35 -10.20 -1.03
N LEU A 450 -0.75 -10.94 -1.12
CA LEU A 450 -1.46 -11.47 0.05
C LEU A 450 -0.59 -12.43 0.85
N LEU A 451 0.06 -13.38 0.17
CA LEU A 451 0.97 -14.34 0.81
C LEU A 451 2.17 -13.63 1.46
N ARG A 452 2.67 -12.58 0.82
CA ARG A 452 3.71 -11.71 1.41
C ARG A 452 3.18 -10.98 2.63
N LEU A 453 1.98 -10.43 2.61
CA LEU A 453 1.39 -9.71 3.74
C LEU A 453 1.15 -10.64 4.94
N THR A 454 0.63 -11.85 4.69
CA THR A 454 0.30 -12.80 5.76
C THR A 454 1.48 -13.66 6.20
N GLY A 455 2.50 -13.82 5.37
CA GLY A 455 3.56 -14.82 5.57
C GLY A 455 3.08 -16.25 5.35
N ALA A 456 1.87 -16.44 4.82
CA ALA A 456 1.28 -17.75 4.67
C ALA A 456 1.99 -18.59 3.60
N LYS A 457 2.07 -19.90 3.84
CA LYS A 457 2.60 -20.87 2.87
C LYS A 457 1.51 -21.23 1.86
N PHE A 458 1.89 -21.41 0.61
CA PHE A 458 0.96 -21.69 -0.47
C PHE A 458 1.40 -22.92 -1.25
N TYR A 459 0.78 -24.06 -0.95
CA TYR A 459 1.04 -25.34 -1.60
C TYR A 459 0.02 -25.56 -2.72
N VAL A 460 0.48 -26.03 -3.87
CA VAL A 460 -0.40 -26.33 -4.99
C VAL A 460 -0.20 -27.76 -5.41
N ARG A 461 -1.27 -28.54 -5.47
CA ARG A 461 -1.23 -29.88 -6.04
C ARG A 461 -2.10 -29.94 -7.27
N SER A 462 -1.49 -30.26 -8.41
CA SER A 462 -2.19 -30.42 -9.68
C SER A 462 -2.23 -31.85 -10.16
N VAL A 463 -3.41 -32.30 -10.63
CA VAL A 463 -3.59 -33.56 -11.35
C VAL A 463 -3.50 -33.42 -12.87
N GLY A 464 -3.47 -32.18 -13.37
CA GLY A 464 -3.45 -31.86 -14.80
C GLY A 464 -2.12 -31.21 -15.20
N GLN A 465 -2.12 -29.89 -15.34
CA GLN A 465 -0.95 -29.14 -15.76
C GLN A 465 0.01 -28.86 -14.61
N ARG A 466 1.29 -28.68 -14.93
CA ARG A 466 2.28 -28.14 -13.98
C ARG A 466 2.09 -26.61 -13.85
N PRO A 467 2.45 -26.01 -12.71
CA PRO A 467 2.44 -24.57 -12.56
C PRO A 467 3.38 -23.94 -13.59
N ASP A 468 2.92 -22.87 -14.23
CA ASP A 468 3.75 -22.05 -15.09
C ASP A 468 4.83 -21.31 -14.28
N ARG A 469 5.72 -20.59 -14.96
CA ARG A 469 6.83 -19.88 -14.32
C ARG A 469 6.36 -18.89 -13.25
N ASP A 470 5.28 -18.18 -13.53
CA ASP A 470 4.83 -17.07 -12.69
C ASP A 470 4.13 -17.59 -11.43
N LEU A 471 3.29 -18.62 -11.55
CA LEU A 471 2.71 -19.31 -10.41
C LEU A 471 3.80 -20.04 -9.60
N LYS A 472 4.76 -20.70 -10.27
CA LYS A 472 5.85 -21.41 -9.61
C LYS A 472 6.73 -20.50 -8.75
N ALA A 473 6.84 -19.22 -9.09
CA ALA A 473 7.55 -18.23 -8.29
C ALA A 473 6.80 -17.82 -7.01
N ILE A 474 5.54 -18.21 -6.86
CA ILE A 474 4.68 -17.83 -5.73
C ILE A 474 4.45 -19.02 -4.77
N ILE A 475 4.41 -20.24 -5.30
CA ILE A 475 4.11 -21.44 -4.51
C ILE A 475 5.32 -21.87 -3.65
N THR A 476 5.02 -22.40 -2.46
CA THR A 476 5.99 -22.97 -1.53
C THR A 476 6.52 -24.31 -2.02
N ASP A 477 5.63 -25.19 -2.49
CA ASP A 477 5.95 -26.49 -3.07
C ASP A 477 4.80 -26.99 -3.97
N PHE A 478 5.07 -28.01 -4.80
CA PHE A 478 4.14 -28.57 -5.81
C PHE A 478 4.15 -30.09 -5.97
#